data_AF-A0A1A3KQI1-F1
#
_entry.id   AF-A0A1A3KQI1-F1
#
_cell.length_a   1.000
_cell.length_b   1.000
_cell.length_c   1.000
_cell.angle_alpha   90.00
_cell.angle_beta   90.00
_cell.angle_gamma   90.00
#
_symmetry.space_group_name_H-M   'P 1'
#
loop_
_entity.id
_entity.type
_entity.pdbx_description
1 polymer ?
#
loop_
_entity_poly.entity_id
_entity_poly.type
_entity_poly.pdbx_seq_one_letter_code
_entity_poly.pdbx_strand_id
1 'polypeptide(L)'
;MSDEGVQEIELNDAQLDVVEASSDARLLVIAGAGQGKTEVVASRIRSLVQDEGLIASEEILVLSFSRAAVSAVRTRLDARDVPAPNVRTFDSFASVLLLGAGTQPEGSFDARIRRATQLLREAQEPPEEIESLQHVILDEVQDLVGDRADFVLTLLESLDEDAGITALGDPLQGVYDFQLDDSLSKTSAKEVFKALTDSFRCETVGLGENYRARGKFPKRVVVLGEKLREVRDRDAAEELLNDLILDLPDRGEITEWYDLVTPPEDKKTAVLCTTNAEVLRVSRYLNEKPVAHAVRRQAQDFGAARWIAGVLGPLPGPKERQSEVEAALERMLAGEDIRQKWKALKSAEGRSGEFDSLDLYRLNSLMKARALPLPLTEPDHSSVIVSTIHRAKGLEFDTVFILEPNWLPPDEDSWTRVRREYVALSRARDRIYTCRLPKFKTMITADERLGRFKEESWSLKKKGKKWTRAFEFLYSDVETGYPASSHTVDAPHVQQTLRSLDQVGIRVYAELDETESTDDCPSFLLVTQDQQLLGRTSAAFDSAFQKTFGWLKNRPTVIDGLTLVSVETVAGDYRESERAGLGSSGFWLVPRITGLARPDLNTI
;
A
#
# COMPACT_ATOMS: atom_id res chain seq x y z
N MET A 1 -28.47 -8.47 -20.69
CA MET A 1 -29.42 -8.57 -19.56
C MET A 1 -29.19 -9.91 -18.89
N SER A 2 -28.36 -9.90 -17.86
CA SER A 2 -28.29 -10.89 -16.79
C SER A 2 -28.08 -10.04 -15.54
N ASP A 3 -29.21 -9.77 -14.91
CA ASP A 3 -29.36 -9.01 -13.67
C ASP A 3 -28.88 -9.92 -12.54
N GLU A 4 -27.56 -10.09 -12.41
CA GLU A 4 -26.98 -10.63 -11.16
C GLU A 4 -27.03 -9.50 -10.15
N GLY A 5 -28.20 -9.34 -9.53
CA GLY A 5 -28.39 -8.44 -8.40
C GLY A 5 -27.28 -8.68 -7.38
N VAL A 6 -26.65 -7.59 -6.95
CA VAL A 6 -25.63 -7.59 -5.90
C VAL A 6 -26.17 -8.40 -4.72
N GLN A 7 -25.51 -9.49 -4.35
CA GLN A 7 -25.85 -10.23 -3.13
C GLN A 7 -25.81 -9.24 -1.97
N GLU A 8 -26.97 -8.87 -1.43
CA GLU A 8 -27.06 -8.14 -0.18
C GLU A 8 -26.44 -9.02 0.90
N ILE A 9 -25.37 -8.50 1.51
CA ILE A 9 -24.71 -9.15 2.63
C ILE A 9 -25.64 -9.02 3.83
N GLU A 10 -26.04 -10.17 4.39
CA GLU A 10 -26.86 -10.21 5.61
C GLU A 10 -26.07 -9.60 6.78
N LEU A 11 -26.61 -8.52 7.34
CA LEU A 11 -26.06 -7.82 8.50
C LEU A 11 -26.65 -8.42 9.77
N ASN A 12 -25.84 -8.54 10.83
CA ASN A 12 -26.37 -8.91 12.15
C ASN A 12 -27.07 -7.73 12.82
N ASP A 13 -27.82 -8.00 13.90
CA ASP A 13 -28.58 -6.99 14.64
C ASP A 13 -27.71 -5.77 15.04
N ALA A 14 -26.50 -6.00 15.56
CA ALA A 14 -25.62 -4.90 15.97
C ALA A 14 -25.08 -4.07 14.79
N GLN A 15 -24.91 -4.67 13.62
CA GLN A 15 -24.57 -3.97 12.39
C GLN A 15 -25.76 -3.17 11.85
N LEU A 16 -26.97 -3.75 11.93
CA LEU A 16 -28.22 -3.07 11.56
C LEU A 16 -28.47 -1.87 12.46
N ASP A 17 -28.29 -2.00 13.78
CA ASP A 17 -28.44 -0.89 14.73
C ASP A 17 -27.57 0.32 14.35
N VAL A 18 -26.34 0.08 13.87
CA VAL A 18 -25.46 1.14 13.37
C VAL A 18 -25.94 1.69 12.02
N VAL A 19 -26.36 0.81 11.10
CA VAL A 19 -26.79 1.18 9.75
C VAL A 19 -28.08 1.98 9.75
N GLU A 20 -29.03 1.64 10.62
CA GLU A 20 -30.39 2.21 10.72
C GLU A 20 -30.51 3.36 11.73
N ALA A 21 -29.43 3.74 12.41
CA ALA A 21 -29.44 4.87 13.34
C ALA A 21 -29.88 6.18 12.65
N SER A 22 -30.41 7.15 13.37
CA SER A 22 -30.80 8.43 12.76
C SER A 22 -29.61 9.20 12.18
N SER A 23 -29.86 10.12 11.25
CA SER A 23 -28.80 10.90 10.59
C SER A 23 -27.99 11.79 11.56
N ASP A 24 -28.56 12.22 12.69
CA ASP A 24 -27.91 12.96 13.78
C ASP A 24 -27.20 12.06 14.80
N ALA A 25 -27.29 10.73 14.67
CA ALA A 25 -26.69 9.80 15.61
C ALA A 25 -25.16 9.94 15.64
N ARG A 26 -24.61 9.91 16.86
CA ARG A 26 -23.16 9.97 17.12
C ARG A 26 -22.71 8.65 17.71
N LEU A 27 -22.00 7.86 16.93
CA LEU A 27 -21.62 6.48 17.20
C LEU A 27 -20.10 6.30 17.13
N LEU A 28 -19.53 5.69 18.17
CA LEU A 28 -18.19 5.15 18.18
C LEU A 28 -18.28 3.63 18.05
N VAL A 29 -18.06 3.13 16.83
CA VAL A 29 -18.19 1.71 16.50
C VAL A 29 -16.84 1.01 16.71
N ILE A 30 -16.75 0.24 17.79
CA ILE A 30 -15.59 -0.59 18.11
C ILE A 30 -15.71 -1.92 17.36
N ALA A 31 -14.91 -2.06 16.31
CA ALA A 31 -15.01 -3.18 15.39
C ALA A 31 -13.66 -3.86 15.15
N GLY A 32 -13.55 -5.12 15.55
CA GLY A 32 -12.39 -5.96 15.30
C GLY A 32 -12.12 -6.26 13.82
N ALA A 33 -10.94 -6.81 13.56
CA ALA A 33 -10.52 -7.29 12.25
C ALA A 33 -11.52 -8.34 11.73
N GLY A 34 -12.19 -8.06 10.61
CA GLY A 34 -13.15 -9.00 10.01
C GLY A 34 -14.59 -8.93 10.54
N GLN A 35 -14.96 -7.89 11.29
CA GLN A 35 -16.34 -7.66 11.75
C GLN A 35 -17.18 -6.82 10.77
N GLY A 36 -16.74 -6.66 9.52
CA GLY A 36 -17.55 -6.03 8.46
C GLY A 36 -17.53 -4.50 8.41
N LYS A 37 -16.56 -3.79 9.00
CA LYS A 37 -16.48 -2.31 9.00
C LYS A 37 -16.83 -1.65 7.66
N THR A 38 -16.15 -2.05 6.59
CA THR A 38 -16.33 -1.45 5.26
C THR A 38 -17.73 -1.70 4.69
N GLU A 39 -18.33 -2.84 5.05
CA GLU A 39 -19.70 -3.17 4.66
C GLU A 39 -20.70 -2.32 5.45
N VAL A 40 -20.51 -2.19 6.78
CA VAL A 40 -21.29 -1.28 7.62
C VAL A 40 -21.21 0.16 7.12
N VAL A 41 -20.02 0.66 6.77
CA VAL A 41 -19.87 2.02 6.20
C VAL A 41 -20.67 2.18 4.91
N ALA A 42 -20.56 1.23 3.97
CA ALA A 42 -21.28 1.33 2.70
C ALA A 42 -22.80 1.25 2.87
N SER A 43 -23.29 0.35 3.73
CA SER A 43 -24.71 0.19 4.03
C SER A 43 -25.26 1.37 4.82
N ARG A 44 -24.48 1.94 5.75
CA ARG A 44 -24.83 3.15 6.49
C ARG A 44 -25.03 4.35 5.55
N ILE A 45 -24.10 4.57 4.63
CA ILE A 45 -24.21 5.67 3.64
C ILE A 45 -25.44 5.45 2.76
N ARG A 46 -25.70 4.21 2.32
CA ARG A 46 -26.90 3.89 1.55
C ARG A 46 -28.16 4.22 2.35
N SER A 47 -28.25 3.83 3.62
CA SER A 47 -29.41 4.12 4.47
C SER A 47 -29.60 5.63 4.71
N LEU A 48 -28.52 6.36 4.99
CA LEU A 48 -28.57 7.83 5.10
C LEU A 48 -29.10 8.51 3.82
N VAL A 49 -28.78 7.96 2.64
CA VAL A 49 -29.25 8.49 1.36
C VAL A 49 -30.69 8.06 1.05
N GLN A 50 -31.00 6.79 1.24
CA GLN A 50 -32.28 6.21 0.81
C GLN A 50 -33.41 6.43 1.82
N ASP A 51 -33.10 6.32 3.11
CA ASP A 51 -34.09 6.32 4.19
C ASP A 51 -34.18 7.72 4.84
N GLU A 52 -33.04 8.38 5.05
CA GLU A 52 -32.96 9.72 5.65
C GLU A 52 -32.93 10.85 4.60
N GLY A 53 -32.72 10.53 3.32
CA GLY A 53 -32.83 11.48 2.21
C GLY A 53 -31.63 12.40 1.99
N LEU A 54 -30.47 12.10 2.59
CA LEU A 54 -29.26 12.94 2.48
C LEU A 54 -28.63 12.85 1.08
N ILE A 55 -28.01 13.95 0.65
CA ILE A 55 -27.25 14.07 -0.59
C ILE A 55 -25.81 13.60 -0.36
N ALA A 56 -25.46 12.41 -0.86
CA ALA A 56 -24.16 11.76 -0.61
C ALA A 56 -22.91 12.57 -1.01
N SER A 57 -23.04 13.52 -1.95
CA SER A 57 -21.93 14.34 -2.44
C SER A 57 -21.71 15.62 -1.62
N GLU A 58 -22.72 16.07 -0.87
CA GLU A 58 -22.75 17.38 -0.20
C GLU A 58 -22.91 17.22 1.31
N GLU A 59 -23.81 16.35 1.77
CA GLU A 59 -24.21 16.27 3.18
C GLU A 59 -23.52 15.13 3.96
N ILE A 60 -22.86 14.19 3.27
CA ILE A 60 -22.17 13.05 3.89
C ILE A 60 -20.69 13.08 3.54
N LEU A 61 -19.80 13.09 4.53
CA LEU A 61 -18.35 13.00 4.34
C LEU A 61 -17.79 11.70 4.93
N VAL A 62 -17.06 10.92 4.13
CA VAL A 62 -16.34 9.74 4.60
C VAL A 62 -14.84 9.98 4.52
N LEU A 63 -14.15 9.87 5.65
CA LEU A 63 -12.70 10.02 5.75
C LEU A 63 -12.03 8.72 6.16
N SER A 64 -10.93 8.38 5.47
CA SER A 64 -10.09 7.22 5.82
C SER A 64 -8.61 7.53 5.61
N PHE A 65 -7.73 6.72 6.19
CA PHE A 65 -6.28 6.86 6.03
C PHE A 65 -5.78 6.48 4.66
N SER A 66 -6.34 5.42 4.08
CA SER A 66 -5.78 4.79 2.91
C SER A 66 -6.66 4.99 1.68
N ARG A 67 -6.00 5.20 0.54
CA ARG A 67 -6.66 5.18 -0.78
C ARG A 67 -7.38 3.84 -1.01
N ALA A 68 -6.88 2.76 -0.40
CA ALA A 68 -7.45 1.42 -0.49
C ALA A 68 -8.81 1.33 0.18
N ALA A 69 -8.93 1.86 1.40
CA ALA A 69 -10.22 1.97 2.08
C ALA A 69 -11.20 2.86 1.31
N VAL A 70 -10.75 4.03 0.83
CA VAL A 70 -11.56 4.92 -0.01
C VAL A 70 -12.07 4.20 -1.26
N SER A 71 -11.20 3.49 -1.97
CA SER A 71 -11.59 2.72 -3.15
C SER A 71 -12.55 1.59 -2.79
N ALA A 72 -12.33 0.88 -1.68
CA ALA A 72 -13.16 -0.23 -1.25
C ALA A 72 -14.58 0.21 -0.85
N VAL A 73 -14.73 1.38 -0.24
CA VAL A 73 -16.03 1.99 0.06
C VAL A 73 -16.70 2.45 -1.23
N ARG A 74 -16.00 3.21 -2.09
CA ARG A 74 -16.55 3.68 -3.38
C ARG A 74 -17.05 2.55 -4.26
N THR A 75 -16.28 1.47 -4.40
CA THR A 75 -16.71 0.30 -5.20
C THR A 75 -17.99 -0.33 -4.65
N ARG A 76 -18.16 -0.39 -3.32
CA ARG A 76 -19.40 -0.89 -2.70
C ARG A 76 -20.57 0.05 -2.92
N LEU A 77 -20.34 1.36 -2.89
CA LEU A 77 -21.36 2.38 -3.13
C LEU A 77 -21.78 2.45 -4.60
N ASP A 78 -20.82 2.32 -5.53
CA ASP A 78 -21.08 2.19 -6.96
C ASP A 78 -21.98 0.97 -7.24
N ALA A 79 -21.71 -0.17 -6.58
CA ALA A 79 -22.54 -1.37 -6.68
C ALA A 79 -23.95 -1.21 -6.06
N ARG A 80 -24.17 -0.18 -5.24
CA ARG A 80 -25.46 0.16 -4.62
C ARG A 80 -26.14 1.35 -5.29
N ASP A 81 -25.65 1.78 -6.46
CA ASP A 81 -26.14 2.93 -7.20
C ASP A 81 -26.18 4.24 -6.39
N VAL A 82 -25.30 4.41 -5.40
CA VAL A 82 -25.17 5.66 -4.65
C VAL A 82 -24.35 6.66 -5.49
N PRO A 83 -24.95 7.77 -5.96
CA PRO A 83 -24.28 8.67 -6.89
C PRO A 83 -23.25 9.54 -6.17
N ALA A 84 -22.05 9.64 -6.76
CA ALA A 84 -21.01 10.62 -6.42
C ALA A 84 -20.67 10.79 -4.91
N PRO A 85 -20.50 9.71 -4.14
CA PRO A 85 -20.32 9.83 -2.69
C PRO A 85 -19.01 10.55 -2.34
N ASN A 86 -19.06 11.46 -1.37
CA ASN A 86 -17.89 12.21 -0.91
C ASN A 86 -17.00 11.38 0.03
N VAL A 87 -16.29 10.41 -0.55
CA VAL A 87 -15.37 9.51 0.16
C VAL A 87 -13.93 9.89 -0.16
N ARG A 88 -13.13 10.28 0.84
CA ARG A 88 -11.80 10.86 0.65
C ARG A 88 -10.80 10.37 1.70
N THR A 89 -9.51 10.54 1.41
CA THR A 89 -8.50 10.44 2.45
C THR A 89 -8.42 11.75 3.24
N PHE A 90 -7.92 11.72 4.48
CA PHE A 90 -7.69 12.93 5.28
C PHE A 90 -6.87 13.97 4.51
N ASP A 91 -5.78 13.55 3.87
CA ASP A 91 -4.91 14.41 3.07
C ASP A 91 -5.61 15.03 1.85
N SER A 92 -6.50 14.25 1.22
CA SER A 92 -7.28 14.73 0.10
C SER A 92 -8.30 15.77 0.54
N PHE A 93 -8.96 15.58 1.68
CA PHE A 93 -9.96 16.53 2.19
C PHE A 93 -9.29 17.82 2.68
N ALA A 94 -8.17 17.74 3.38
CA ALA A 94 -7.38 18.92 3.75
C ALA A 94 -6.96 19.74 2.51
N SER A 95 -6.59 19.07 1.41
CA SER A 95 -6.27 19.78 0.16
C SER A 95 -7.50 20.45 -0.47
N VAL A 96 -8.71 19.88 -0.31
CA VAL A 96 -9.96 20.50 -0.77
C VAL A 96 -10.24 21.77 0.02
N LEU A 97 -10.20 21.71 1.35
CA LEU A 97 -10.39 22.89 2.22
C LEU A 97 -9.41 24.03 1.89
N LEU A 98 -8.14 23.69 1.65
CA LEU A 98 -7.13 24.68 1.26
C LEU A 98 -7.50 25.37 -0.06
N LEU A 99 -7.92 24.60 -1.06
CA LEU A 99 -8.31 25.13 -2.37
C LEU A 99 -9.59 25.97 -2.29
N GLY A 100 -10.59 25.55 -1.50
CA GLY A 100 -11.81 26.32 -1.24
C GLY A 100 -11.49 27.68 -0.63
N ALA A 101 -10.54 27.73 0.29
CA ALA A 101 -10.01 28.96 0.87
C ALA A 101 -9.05 29.75 -0.05
N GLY A 102 -8.91 29.38 -1.33
CA GLY A 102 -8.03 30.04 -2.29
C GLY A 102 -6.52 29.85 -2.02
N THR A 103 -6.15 28.88 -1.18
CA THR A 103 -4.76 28.58 -0.80
C THR A 103 -4.24 27.39 -1.58
N GLN A 104 -3.04 27.52 -2.17
CA GLN A 104 -2.41 26.39 -2.88
C GLN A 104 -1.91 25.32 -1.90
N PRO A 105 -2.20 24.03 -2.15
CA PRO A 105 -1.73 22.93 -1.31
C PRO A 105 -0.26 22.62 -1.59
N GLU A 106 0.64 23.40 -1.00
CA GLU A 106 2.09 23.23 -1.12
C GLU A 106 2.69 22.44 0.07
N GLY A 107 3.86 21.83 -0.16
CA GLY A 107 4.61 21.12 0.87
C GLY A 107 4.24 19.64 1.05
N SER A 108 4.72 19.05 2.14
CA SER A 108 4.43 17.65 2.48
C SER A 108 2.96 17.43 2.81
N PHE A 109 2.52 16.17 2.84
CA PHE A 109 1.17 15.80 3.29
C PHE A 109 0.87 16.38 4.68
N ASP A 110 1.78 16.23 5.65
CA ASP A 110 1.57 16.73 7.00
C ASP A 110 1.54 18.27 7.07
N ALA A 111 2.32 18.95 6.22
CA ALA A 111 2.27 20.41 6.13
C ALA A 111 0.89 20.90 5.66
N ARG A 112 0.28 20.20 4.70
CA ARG A 112 -1.07 20.50 4.21
C ARG A 112 -2.13 20.25 5.29
N ILE A 113 -2.04 19.12 6.00
CA ILE A 113 -2.94 18.81 7.13
C ILE A 113 -2.89 19.91 8.19
N ARG A 114 -1.69 20.35 8.60
CA ARG A 114 -1.53 21.43 9.59
C ARG A 114 -2.10 22.75 9.09
N ARG A 115 -1.86 23.09 7.82
CA ARG A 115 -2.38 24.34 7.25
C ARG A 115 -3.90 24.33 7.17
N ALA A 116 -4.51 23.22 6.77
CA ALA A 116 -5.96 23.06 6.78
C ALA A 116 -6.53 23.15 8.21
N THR A 117 -5.87 22.52 9.19
CA THR A 117 -6.25 22.61 10.61
C THR A 117 -6.22 24.06 11.11
N GLN A 118 -5.18 24.81 10.74
CA GLN A 118 -5.06 26.22 11.09
C GLN A 118 -6.19 27.05 10.47
N LEU A 119 -6.52 26.81 9.19
CA LEU A 119 -7.64 27.49 8.52
C LEU A 119 -8.96 27.26 9.26
N LEU A 120 -9.25 26.03 9.68
CA LEU A 120 -10.46 25.72 10.45
C LEU A 120 -10.50 26.46 11.80
N ARG A 121 -9.37 26.51 12.52
CA ARG A 121 -9.29 27.24 13.81
C ARG A 121 -9.42 28.75 13.68
N GLU A 122 -8.98 29.30 12.55
CA GLU A 122 -9.02 30.74 12.26
C GLU A 122 -10.35 31.17 11.63
N ALA A 123 -11.14 30.23 11.13
CA ALA A 123 -12.42 30.50 10.50
C ALA A 123 -13.45 30.99 11.53
N GLN A 124 -14.17 32.06 11.18
CA GLN A 124 -15.27 32.58 12.01
C GLN A 124 -16.55 31.77 11.83
N GLU A 125 -16.74 31.24 10.62
CA GLU A 125 -17.84 30.38 10.21
C GLU A 125 -17.25 29.12 9.57
N PRO A 126 -17.92 27.96 9.65
CA PRO A 126 -17.45 26.75 9.01
C PRO A 126 -17.28 26.97 7.49
N PRO A 127 -16.22 26.45 6.86
CA PRO A 127 -16.10 26.48 5.41
C PRO A 127 -17.30 25.84 4.72
N GLU A 128 -17.62 26.27 3.50
CA GLU A 128 -18.75 25.76 2.70
C GLU A 128 -18.73 24.22 2.57
N GLU A 129 -17.54 23.63 2.47
CA GLU A 129 -17.37 22.16 2.40
C GLU A 129 -17.66 21.41 3.70
N ILE A 130 -17.84 22.13 4.81
CA ILE A 130 -18.19 21.59 6.14
C ILE A 130 -19.59 22.04 6.56
N GLU A 131 -19.98 23.27 6.24
CA GLU A 131 -21.30 23.85 6.57
C GLU A 131 -22.47 22.98 6.07
N SER A 132 -22.31 22.35 4.91
CA SER A 132 -23.34 21.48 4.33
C SER A 132 -23.39 20.07 4.94
N LEU A 133 -22.43 19.68 5.79
CA LEU A 133 -22.33 18.31 6.29
C LEU A 133 -23.37 18.02 7.38
N GLN A 134 -24.24 17.07 7.10
CA GLN A 134 -25.20 16.51 8.07
C GLN A 134 -24.65 15.26 8.76
N HIS A 135 -23.70 14.54 8.14
CA HIS A 135 -23.11 13.34 8.74
C HIS A 135 -21.64 13.12 8.35
N VAL A 136 -20.78 12.82 9.31
CA VAL A 136 -19.37 12.49 9.08
C VAL A 136 -19.06 11.06 9.51
N ILE A 137 -18.47 10.29 8.60
CA ILE A 137 -18.00 8.93 8.84
C ILE A 137 -16.47 8.90 8.87
N LEU A 138 -15.90 8.43 9.98
CA LEU A 138 -14.47 8.27 10.17
C LEU A 138 -14.11 6.79 10.18
N ASP A 139 -13.23 6.36 9.28
CA ASP A 139 -12.72 5.00 9.23
C ASP A 139 -11.30 4.91 9.80
N GLU A 140 -11.00 3.79 10.44
CA GLU A 140 -9.72 3.49 11.10
C GLU A 140 -9.27 4.56 12.12
N VAL A 141 -10.18 4.96 13.01
CA VAL A 141 -9.95 5.98 14.07
C VAL A 141 -8.70 5.70 14.90
N GLN A 142 -8.32 4.43 15.11
CA GLN A 142 -7.11 4.07 15.85
C GLN A 142 -5.79 4.53 15.19
N ASP A 143 -5.83 4.92 13.92
CA ASP A 143 -4.66 5.41 13.20
C ASP A 143 -4.58 6.96 13.25
N LEU A 144 -5.60 7.64 13.79
CA LEU A 144 -5.59 9.09 14.02
C LEU A 144 -4.60 9.45 15.12
N VAL A 145 -3.40 9.85 14.70
CA VAL A 145 -2.32 10.34 15.56
C VAL A 145 -1.71 11.63 15.00
N GLY A 146 -1.14 12.44 15.89
CA GLY A 146 -0.42 13.67 15.56
C GLY A 146 -1.28 14.68 14.79
N ASP A 147 -0.71 15.26 13.73
CA ASP A 147 -1.34 16.35 12.97
C ASP A 147 -2.72 15.96 12.38
N ARG A 148 -2.92 14.68 12.01
CA ARG A 148 -4.21 14.19 11.47
C ARG A 148 -5.26 14.05 12.55
N ALA A 149 -4.87 13.68 13.77
CA ALA A 149 -5.79 13.67 14.91
C ALA A 149 -6.30 15.09 15.18
N ASP A 150 -5.40 16.06 15.26
CA ASP A 150 -5.76 17.48 15.47
C ASP A 150 -6.69 18.00 14.37
N PHE A 151 -6.40 17.66 13.12
CA PHE A 151 -7.24 18.03 11.98
C PHE A 151 -8.66 17.49 12.11
N VAL A 152 -8.81 16.20 12.43
CA VAL A 152 -10.14 15.58 12.56
C VAL A 152 -10.89 16.13 13.76
N LEU A 153 -10.24 16.32 14.90
CA LEU A 153 -10.90 16.89 16.08
C LEU A 153 -11.41 18.32 15.80
N THR A 154 -10.58 19.15 15.18
CA THR A 154 -10.99 20.52 14.79
C THR A 154 -12.08 20.51 13.70
N LEU A 155 -12.06 19.56 12.77
CA LEU A 155 -13.14 19.38 11.79
C LEU A 155 -14.46 19.06 12.49
N LEU A 156 -14.46 18.09 13.42
CA LEU A 156 -15.67 17.71 14.17
C LEU A 156 -16.19 18.84 15.07
N GLU A 157 -15.29 19.66 15.63
CA GLU A 157 -15.65 20.88 16.39
C GLU A 157 -16.33 21.95 15.52
N SER A 158 -16.13 21.88 14.20
CA SER A 158 -16.69 22.84 13.23
C SER A 158 -18.02 22.38 12.64
N LEU A 159 -18.51 21.20 13.01
CA LEU A 159 -19.81 20.68 12.58
C LEU A 159 -20.95 21.28 13.41
N ASP A 160 -22.15 21.30 12.82
CA ASP A 160 -23.37 21.66 13.54
C ASP A 160 -23.64 20.70 14.73
N GLU A 161 -24.34 21.20 15.76
CA GLU A 161 -24.68 20.40 16.94
C GLU A 161 -25.57 19.19 16.59
N ASP A 162 -26.37 19.30 15.53
CA ASP A 162 -27.27 18.24 15.05
C ASP A 162 -26.60 17.33 14.02
N ALA A 163 -25.35 17.59 13.61
CA ALA A 163 -24.64 16.73 12.69
C ALA A 163 -24.26 15.39 13.37
N GLY A 164 -24.51 14.29 12.67
CA GLY A 164 -24.16 12.95 13.11
C GLY A 164 -22.70 12.59 12.86
N ILE A 165 -22.21 11.61 13.63
CA ILE A 165 -20.83 11.12 13.56
C ILE A 165 -20.86 9.60 13.61
N THR A 166 -20.28 8.91 12.63
CA THR A 166 -20.03 7.46 12.72
C THR A 166 -18.53 7.20 12.67
N ALA A 167 -17.91 6.96 13.82
CA ALA A 167 -16.48 6.75 13.95
C ALA A 167 -16.18 5.26 14.17
N LEU A 168 -15.53 4.60 13.19
CA LEU A 168 -15.20 3.18 13.25
C LEU A 168 -13.72 2.96 13.58
N GLY A 169 -13.43 2.08 14.54
CA GLY A 169 -12.05 1.81 14.93
C GLY A 169 -11.86 0.54 15.77
N ASP A 170 -10.61 0.10 15.89
CA ASP A 170 -10.19 -0.92 16.84
C ASP A 170 -8.92 -0.46 17.56
N PRO A 171 -8.98 -0.12 18.86
CA PRO A 171 -7.80 0.30 19.62
C PRO A 171 -6.63 -0.71 19.57
N LEU A 172 -6.92 -2.00 19.38
CA LEU A 172 -5.90 -3.04 19.26
C LEU A 172 -5.17 -3.06 17.92
N GLN A 173 -5.68 -2.34 16.91
CA GLN A 173 -5.06 -2.27 15.59
C GLN A 173 -4.27 -0.97 15.38
N GLY A 174 -4.16 -0.10 16.38
CA GLY A 174 -3.32 1.11 16.32
C GLY A 174 -1.84 0.72 16.30
N VAL A 175 -1.21 0.77 15.13
CA VAL A 175 0.20 0.41 14.93
C VAL A 175 1.01 1.52 14.24
N TYR A 176 0.44 2.72 14.16
CA TYR A 176 1.09 3.90 13.58
C TYR A 176 1.62 4.88 14.64
N ASP A 177 1.80 4.42 15.88
CA ASP A 177 2.32 5.25 16.98
C ASP A 177 3.70 5.86 16.66
N PHE A 178 4.50 5.24 15.79
CA PHE A 178 5.77 5.81 15.30
C PHE A 178 5.61 7.13 14.52
N GLN A 179 4.43 7.38 13.92
CA GLN A 179 4.16 8.64 13.22
C GLN A 179 4.09 9.83 14.19
N LEU A 180 3.88 9.58 15.49
CA LEU A 180 3.96 10.64 16.50
C LEU A 180 5.36 11.23 16.57
N ASP A 181 6.41 10.44 16.35
CA ASP A 181 7.80 10.93 16.41
C ASP A 181 8.10 11.94 15.31
N ASP A 182 7.59 11.68 14.11
CA ASP A 182 7.73 12.55 12.93
C ASP A 182 6.73 13.73 12.92
N SER A 183 5.65 13.65 13.71
CA SER A 183 4.62 14.70 13.79
C SER A 183 4.98 15.79 14.80
N LEU A 184 4.58 17.03 14.48
CA LEU A 184 4.71 18.17 15.38
C LEU A 184 3.69 18.09 16.53
N SER A 185 2.49 17.61 16.23
CA SER A 185 1.50 17.29 17.25
C SER A 185 1.78 15.93 17.89
N LYS A 186 1.46 15.81 19.19
CA LYS A 186 1.63 14.59 19.98
C LYS A 186 0.28 13.98 20.39
N THR A 187 -0.82 14.45 19.80
CA THR A 187 -2.16 13.90 20.04
C THR A 187 -2.20 12.42 19.69
N SER A 188 -2.48 11.60 20.68
CA SER A 188 -2.49 10.14 20.58
C SER A 188 -3.87 9.61 20.16
N ALA A 189 -3.90 8.42 19.57
CA ALA A 189 -5.17 7.76 19.24
C ALA A 189 -6.07 7.60 20.47
N LYS A 190 -5.50 7.37 21.66
CA LYS A 190 -6.24 7.28 22.92
C LYS A 190 -6.97 8.58 23.26
N GLU A 191 -6.37 9.74 22.99
CA GLU A 191 -7.00 11.04 23.17
C GLU A 191 -8.12 11.25 22.15
N VAL A 192 -7.97 10.79 20.91
CA VAL A 192 -9.04 10.81 19.91
C VAL A 192 -10.24 9.96 20.35
N PHE A 193 -10.02 8.71 20.75
CA PHE A 193 -11.09 7.85 21.27
C PHE A 193 -11.81 8.49 22.45
N LYS A 194 -11.06 9.09 23.38
CA LYS A 194 -11.62 9.81 24.53
C LYS A 194 -12.40 11.05 24.12
N ALA A 195 -11.92 11.83 23.16
CA ALA A 195 -12.63 13.01 22.67
C ALA A 195 -13.95 12.63 21.99
N LEU A 196 -13.97 11.55 21.22
CA LEU A 196 -15.20 11.03 20.59
C LEU A 196 -16.27 10.69 21.63
N THR A 197 -15.90 10.06 22.75
CA THR A 197 -16.85 9.76 23.83
C THR A 197 -17.20 10.98 24.68
N ASP A 198 -16.20 11.72 25.14
CA ASP A 198 -16.37 12.73 26.19
C ASP A 198 -16.84 14.07 25.62
N SER A 199 -16.24 14.51 24.50
CA SER A 199 -16.50 15.82 23.90
C SER A 199 -17.61 15.74 22.85
N PHE A 200 -17.53 14.75 21.95
CA PHE A 200 -18.50 14.60 20.86
C PHE A 200 -19.72 13.73 21.22
N ARG A 201 -19.74 13.16 22.43
CA ARG A 201 -20.84 12.36 23.00
C ARG A 201 -21.24 11.16 22.13
N CYS A 202 -20.26 10.53 21.48
CA CYS A 202 -20.49 9.33 20.69
C CYS A 202 -20.84 8.14 21.60
N GLU A 203 -21.97 7.49 21.34
CA GLU A 203 -22.34 6.23 21.97
C GLU A 203 -21.44 5.10 21.46
N THR A 204 -20.90 4.28 22.36
CA THR A 204 -20.00 3.19 21.98
C THR A 204 -20.78 1.93 21.65
N VAL A 205 -20.65 1.44 20.42
CA VAL A 205 -21.32 0.23 19.91
C VAL A 205 -20.28 -0.77 19.40
N GLY A 206 -20.51 -2.07 19.56
CA GLY A 206 -19.65 -3.13 19.04
C GLY A 206 -20.36 -3.97 17.99
N LEU A 207 -19.65 -4.37 16.92
CA LEU A 207 -20.26 -5.17 15.83
C LEU A 207 -20.36 -6.68 16.12
N GLY A 208 -19.63 -7.15 17.14
CA GLY A 208 -19.70 -8.52 17.67
C GLY A 208 -19.15 -9.61 16.73
N GLU A 209 -19.87 -9.92 15.66
CA GLU A 209 -19.63 -11.10 14.84
C GLU A 209 -18.43 -10.97 13.91
N ASN A 210 -17.65 -12.05 13.79
CA ASN A 210 -16.50 -12.12 12.89
C ASN A 210 -16.79 -13.00 11.67
N TYR A 211 -16.67 -12.41 10.48
CA TYR A 211 -16.92 -13.09 9.21
C TYR A 211 -15.64 -13.53 8.49
N ARG A 212 -14.47 -13.12 9.00
CA ARG A 212 -13.16 -13.38 8.37
C ARG A 212 -12.55 -14.71 8.80
N ALA A 213 -12.60 -15.02 10.09
CA ALA A 213 -11.88 -16.13 10.69
C ALA A 213 -12.61 -17.47 10.48
N ARG A 214 -12.03 -18.36 9.66
CA ARG A 214 -12.60 -19.68 9.34
C ARG A 214 -11.90 -20.80 10.13
N GLY A 215 -10.58 -20.73 10.25
CA GLY A 215 -9.74 -21.75 10.86
C GLY A 215 -9.72 -21.75 12.40
N LYS A 216 -9.20 -22.85 12.99
CA LYS A 216 -9.12 -23.05 14.45
C LYS A 216 -8.37 -21.91 15.16
N PHE A 217 -7.17 -21.58 14.72
CA PHE A 217 -6.35 -20.53 15.34
C PHE A 217 -6.87 -19.12 15.04
N PRO A 218 -7.23 -18.76 13.78
CA PRO A 218 -7.91 -17.49 13.52
C PRO A 218 -9.14 -17.24 14.41
N LYS A 219 -9.98 -18.25 14.67
CA LYS A 219 -11.12 -18.12 15.60
C LYS A 219 -10.69 -17.86 17.04
N ARG A 220 -9.59 -18.47 17.50
CA ARG A 220 -9.00 -18.15 18.82
C ARG A 220 -8.45 -16.73 18.88
N VAL A 221 -7.93 -16.19 17.77
CA VAL A 221 -7.46 -14.80 17.69
C VAL A 221 -8.62 -13.82 17.86
N VAL A 222 -9.82 -14.14 17.32
CA VAL A 222 -11.03 -13.33 17.54
C VAL A 222 -11.34 -13.24 19.05
N VAL A 223 -11.37 -14.38 19.73
CA VAL A 223 -11.59 -14.45 21.19
C VAL A 223 -10.49 -13.72 21.97
N LEU A 224 -9.23 -13.83 21.53
CA LEU A 224 -8.13 -13.07 22.12
C LEU A 224 -8.39 -11.56 21.99
N GLY A 225 -8.83 -11.09 20.83
CA GLY A 225 -9.16 -9.68 20.60
C GLY A 225 -10.25 -9.14 21.52
N GLU A 226 -11.30 -9.93 21.78
CA GLU A 226 -12.35 -9.57 22.74
C GLU A 226 -11.77 -9.38 24.15
N LYS A 227 -11.00 -10.35 24.64
CA LYS A 227 -10.35 -10.28 25.95
C LYS A 227 -9.37 -9.10 26.05
N LEU A 228 -8.54 -8.90 25.02
CA LEU A 228 -7.53 -7.84 25.02
C LEU A 228 -8.15 -6.43 25.07
N ARG A 229 -9.38 -6.22 24.59
CA ARG A 229 -10.08 -4.92 24.71
C ARG A 229 -10.58 -4.65 26.13
N GLU A 230 -10.84 -5.69 26.91
CA GLU A 230 -11.28 -5.56 28.31
C GLU A 230 -10.11 -5.38 29.28
N VAL A 231 -8.95 -5.93 28.94
CA VAL A 231 -7.75 -5.89 29.77
C VAL A 231 -7.12 -4.49 29.77
N ARG A 232 -6.84 -3.98 30.97
CA ARG A 232 -6.12 -2.70 31.17
C ARG A 232 -4.67 -2.90 31.57
N ASP A 233 -4.36 -4.04 32.17
CA ASP A 233 -3.03 -4.38 32.66
C ASP A 233 -2.13 -4.91 31.54
N ARG A 234 -0.88 -4.45 31.51
CA ARG A 234 0.05 -4.74 30.40
C ARG A 234 0.57 -6.17 30.46
N ASP A 235 0.91 -6.63 31.65
CA ASP A 235 1.49 -7.96 31.88
C ASP A 235 0.45 -9.05 31.59
N ALA A 236 -0.79 -8.84 32.04
CA ALA A 236 -1.91 -9.73 31.72
C ALA A 236 -2.20 -9.80 30.21
N ALA A 237 -2.08 -8.69 29.48
CA ALA A 237 -2.27 -8.66 28.04
C ALA A 237 -1.17 -9.45 27.30
N GLU A 238 0.09 -9.32 27.75
CA GLU A 238 1.19 -10.12 27.22
C GLU A 238 1.03 -11.61 27.52
N GLU A 239 0.61 -11.98 28.72
CA GLU A 239 0.36 -13.37 29.10
C GLU A 239 -0.69 -14.03 28.19
N LEU A 240 -1.84 -13.37 28.00
CA LEU A 240 -2.89 -13.84 27.09
C LEU A 240 -2.41 -14.05 25.65
N LEU A 241 -1.56 -13.14 25.16
CA LEU A 241 -0.98 -13.25 23.82
C LEU A 241 0.02 -14.40 23.75
N ASN A 242 0.92 -14.51 24.71
CA ASN A 242 1.96 -15.54 24.75
C ASN A 242 1.34 -16.95 24.85
N ASP A 243 0.26 -17.11 25.64
CA ASP A 243 -0.50 -18.36 25.73
C ASP A 243 -1.03 -18.80 24.36
N LEU A 244 -1.53 -17.87 23.54
CA LEU A 244 -1.97 -18.19 22.20
C LEU A 244 -0.79 -18.54 21.29
N ILE A 245 0.31 -17.78 21.35
CA ILE A 245 1.48 -17.97 20.50
C ILE A 245 2.15 -19.32 20.77
N LEU A 246 2.26 -19.73 22.03
CA LEU A 246 2.84 -21.02 22.42
C LEU A 246 2.08 -22.23 21.85
N ASP A 247 0.77 -22.07 21.63
CA ASP A 247 -0.07 -23.11 21.03
C ASP A 247 -0.01 -23.13 19.50
N LEU A 248 0.56 -22.11 18.85
CA LEU A 248 0.64 -22.04 17.40
C LEU A 248 1.58 -23.12 16.85
N PRO A 249 1.30 -23.70 15.67
CA PRO A 249 2.20 -24.67 15.07
C PRO A 249 3.48 -23.97 14.59
N ASP A 250 4.61 -24.32 15.21
CA ASP A 250 5.96 -23.91 14.80
C ASP A 250 6.40 -24.69 13.56
N ARG A 251 6.83 -23.96 12.52
CA ARG A 251 7.35 -24.50 11.26
C ARG A 251 8.87 -24.57 11.21
N GLY A 252 9.57 -24.15 12.26
CA GLY A 252 11.02 -24.15 12.33
C GLY A 252 11.65 -23.08 11.45
N GLU A 253 12.85 -23.35 10.97
CA GLU A 253 13.56 -22.43 10.09
C GLU A 253 12.96 -22.40 8.68
N ILE A 254 13.08 -21.29 7.98
CA ILE A 254 12.62 -21.15 6.57
C ILE A 254 13.14 -22.23 5.62
N THR A 255 14.27 -22.86 5.96
CA THR A 255 14.84 -24.04 5.28
C THR A 255 13.91 -25.26 5.30
N GLU A 256 13.01 -25.35 6.28
CA GLU A 256 12.15 -26.52 6.56
C GLU A 256 10.74 -26.39 5.97
N TRP A 257 10.31 -25.16 5.59
CA TRP A 257 8.93 -24.91 5.16
C TRP A 257 8.77 -24.09 3.88
N TYR A 258 9.86 -23.72 3.20
CA TYR A 258 9.77 -22.89 1.98
C TYR A 258 8.88 -23.51 0.88
N ASP A 259 8.70 -24.82 0.87
CA ASP A 259 7.80 -25.57 -0.02
C ASP A 259 6.32 -25.49 0.38
N LEU A 260 6.04 -25.20 1.65
CA LEU A 260 4.69 -25.05 2.21
C LEU A 260 4.13 -23.63 2.06
N VAL A 261 4.96 -22.64 1.70
CA VAL A 261 4.54 -21.25 1.60
C VAL A 261 3.67 -20.98 0.37
N THR A 262 3.93 -21.71 -0.73
CA THR A 262 3.15 -21.60 -1.96
C THR A 262 1.78 -22.23 -1.74
N PRO A 263 0.71 -21.42 -1.74
CA PRO A 263 -0.62 -21.95 -1.50
C PRO A 263 -1.18 -22.66 -2.75
N PRO A 264 -2.27 -23.45 -2.61
CA PRO A 264 -3.07 -23.90 -3.75
C PRO A 264 -3.60 -22.73 -4.60
N GLU A 265 -4.12 -23.02 -5.80
CA GLU A 265 -4.77 -22.02 -6.65
C GLU A 265 -5.86 -21.22 -5.89
N ASP A 266 -5.98 -19.93 -6.22
CA ASP A 266 -6.91 -18.94 -5.63
C ASP A 266 -6.73 -18.62 -4.14
N LYS A 267 -5.68 -19.14 -3.50
CA LYS A 267 -5.35 -18.88 -2.11
C LYS A 267 -4.18 -17.93 -1.98
N LYS A 268 -4.16 -17.14 -0.91
CA LYS A 268 -3.05 -16.22 -0.60
C LYS A 268 -2.36 -16.59 0.69
N THR A 269 -1.03 -16.57 0.66
CA THR A 269 -0.14 -16.73 1.81
C THR A 269 0.60 -15.43 2.07
N ALA A 270 0.69 -15.01 3.34
CA ALA A 270 1.61 -13.96 3.75
C ALA A 270 2.76 -14.52 4.59
N VAL A 271 3.95 -13.94 4.41
CA VAL A 271 5.04 -14.00 5.39
C VAL A 271 5.20 -12.61 6.00
N LEU A 272 4.81 -12.49 7.27
CA LEU A 272 4.78 -11.22 7.99
C LEU A 272 6.02 -11.06 8.85
N CYS A 273 6.72 -9.95 8.64
CA CYS A 273 7.95 -9.58 9.34
C CYS A 273 7.74 -8.33 10.20
N THR A 274 8.59 -8.13 11.19
CA THR A 274 8.55 -6.91 12.01
C THR A 274 9.22 -5.75 11.29
N THR A 275 10.33 -6.02 10.58
CA THR A 275 11.16 -4.97 9.94
C THR A 275 11.31 -5.15 8.43
N ASN A 276 11.60 -4.06 7.72
CA ASN A 276 11.93 -4.12 6.29
C ASN A 276 13.20 -4.95 6.01
N ALA A 277 14.16 -4.94 6.96
CA ALA A 277 15.37 -5.75 6.87
C ALA A 277 15.07 -7.26 6.83
N GLU A 278 14.10 -7.71 7.64
CA GLU A 278 13.62 -9.09 7.63
C GLU A 278 12.88 -9.43 6.34
N VAL A 279 12.05 -8.51 5.82
CA VAL A 279 11.38 -8.66 4.51
C VAL A 279 12.40 -8.93 3.41
N LEU A 280 13.49 -8.16 3.35
CA LEU A 280 14.56 -8.35 2.36
C LEU A 280 15.26 -9.71 2.53
N ARG A 281 15.43 -10.20 3.76
CA ARG A 281 16.03 -11.52 4.04
C ARG A 281 15.12 -12.67 3.64
N VAL A 282 13.83 -12.60 4.00
CA VAL A 282 12.84 -13.60 3.62
C VAL A 282 12.72 -13.65 2.10
N SER A 283 12.57 -12.50 1.45
CA SER A 283 12.49 -12.40 0.00
C SER A 283 13.70 -13.05 -0.67
N ARG A 284 14.91 -12.75 -0.20
CA ARG A 284 16.15 -13.40 -0.68
C ARG A 284 16.10 -14.92 -0.53
N TYR A 285 15.68 -15.43 0.63
CA TYR A 285 15.65 -16.86 0.89
C TYR A 285 14.65 -17.59 -0.03
N LEU A 286 13.45 -17.03 -0.17
CA LEU A 286 12.41 -17.56 -1.06
C LEU A 286 12.88 -17.54 -2.52
N ASN A 287 13.54 -16.46 -2.93
CA ASN A 287 14.13 -16.33 -4.24
C ASN A 287 15.22 -17.41 -4.47
N GLU A 288 16.09 -17.67 -3.48
CA GLU A 288 17.11 -18.74 -3.53
C GLU A 288 16.50 -20.15 -3.74
N LYS A 289 15.19 -20.34 -3.45
CA LYS A 289 14.42 -21.58 -3.58
C LYS A 289 13.31 -21.54 -4.65
N PRO A 290 13.59 -20.90 -5.80
CA PRO A 290 12.61 -20.43 -6.81
C PRO A 290 11.13 -20.23 -6.39
N VAL A 291 10.87 -19.70 -5.20
CA VAL A 291 9.48 -19.43 -4.77
C VAL A 291 9.06 -18.06 -5.29
N ALA A 292 8.09 -18.06 -6.20
CA ALA A 292 7.45 -16.83 -6.69
C ALA A 292 6.73 -16.12 -5.54
N HIS A 293 7.12 -14.87 -5.27
CA HIS A 293 6.54 -14.05 -4.21
C HIS A 293 6.58 -12.57 -4.59
N ALA A 294 5.66 -11.78 -4.03
CA ALA A 294 5.67 -10.33 -4.11
C ALA A 294 6.13 -9.72 -2.78
N VAL A 295 6.97 -8.70 -2.83
CA VAL A 295 7.31 -7.88 -1.67
C VAL A 295 6.33 -6.72 -1.59
N ARG A 296 5.60 -6.61 -0.48
CA ARG A 296 4.56 -5.59 -0.32
C ARG A 296 5.17 -4.18 -0.24
N ARG A 297 4.68 -3.32 -1.12
CA ARG A 297 5.09 -1.93 -1.30
C ARG A 297 4.27 -0.98 -0.42
N GLN A 298 4.78 0.22 -0.19
CA GLN A 298 3.95 1.28 0.39
C GLN A 298 2.89 1.72 -0.62
N ALA A 299 1.75 2.25 -0.14
CA ALA A 299 0.66 2.68 -1.00
C ALA A 299 1.09 3.71 -2.08
N GLN A 300 2.11 4.51 -1.79
CA GLN A 300 2.69 5.53 -2.68
C GLN A 300 3.70 4.99 -3.70
N ASP A 301 4.10 3.72 -3.58
CA ASP A 301 5.07 3.06 -4.46
C ASP A 301 4.41 2.17 -5.52
N PHE A 302 3.08 2.06 -5.49
CA PHE A 302 2.34 1.44 -6.58
C PHE A 302 2.36 2.38 -7.79
N GLY A 303 2.98 1.94 -8.89
CA GLY A 303 2.91 2.63 -10.16
C GLY A 303 1.65 2.31 -10.94
N ALA A 304 1.57 2.89 -12.13
CA ALA A 304 0.44 2.74 -13.02
C ALA A 304 0.34 1.30 -13.52
N ALA A 305 -0.89 0.81 -13.67
CA ALA A 305 -1.15 -0.56 -14.10
C ALA A 305 -0.52 -0.85 -15.47
N ARG A 306 0.05 -2.04 -15.66
CA ARG A 306 0.75 -2.48 -16.87
C ARG A 306 -0.09 -2.36 -18.14
N TRP A 307 -1.39 -2.64 -18.03
CA TRP A 307 -2.28 -2.57 -19.19
C TRP A 307 -2.36 -1.16 -19.79
N ILE A 308 -2.09 -0.10 -19.00
CA ILE A 308 -2.17 1.29 -19.44
C ILE A 308 -1.14 1.57 -20.55
N ALA A 309 0.14 1.21 -20.40
CA ALA A 309 1.14 1.36 -21.46
C ALA A 309 0.83 0.49 -22.67
N GLY A 310 0.20 -0.66 -22.47
CA GLY A 310 -0.27 -1.50 -23.57
C GLY A 310 -1.32 -0.80 -24.42
N VAL A 311 -2.32 -0.21 -23.76
CA VAL A 311 -3.51 0.39 -24.39
C VAL A 311 -3.20 1.78 -24.93
N LEU A 312 -2.59 2.64 -24.11
CA LEU A 312 -2.34 4.04 -24.45
C LEU A 312 -1.00 4.25 -25.17
N GLY A 313 -0.03 3.35 -24.98
CA GLY A 313 1.30 3.42 -25.61
C GLY A 313 1.23 3.63 -27.12
N PRO A 314 0.50 2.76 -27.85
CA PRO A 314 0.38 2.84 -29.32
C PRO A 314 -0.46 4.00 -29.85
N LEU A 315 -1.17 4.75 -29.01
CA LEU A 315 -2.06 5.82 -29.45
C LEU A 315 -1.25 7.07 -29.85
N PRO A 316 -1.68 7.83 -30.87
CA PRO A 316 -0.92 8.98 -31.36
C PRO A 316 -0.87 10.16 -30.36
N GLY A 317 -1.89 10.30 -29.50
CA GLY A 317 -2.04 11.43 -28.59
C GLY A 317 -2.20 12.77 -29.32
N PRO A 318 -2.24 13.88 -28.57
CA PRO A 318 -2.32 13.96 -27.11
C PRO A 318 -3.74 13.76 -26.56
N LYS A 319 -4.75 13.73 -27.44
CA LYS A 319 -6.15 13.58 -27.07
C LYS A 319 -6.80 12.52 -27.95
N GLU A 320 -7.35 11.49 -27.33
CA GLU A 320 -7.92 10.33 -28.02
C GLU A 320 -9.43 10.26 -27.84
N ARG A 321 -10.14 9.72 -28.84
CA ARG A 321 -11.59 9.50 -28.76
C ARG A 321 -11.87 8.27 -27.91
N GLN A 322 -13.01 8.27 -27.20
CA GLN A 322 -13.47 7.10 -26.42
C GLN A 322 -13.45 5.81 -27.24
N SER A 323 -13.99 5.84 -28.46
CA SER A 323 -14.05 4.66 -29.33
C SER A 323 -12.67 4.06 -29.64
N GLU A 324 -11.63 4.88 -29.77
CA GLU A 324 -10.26 4.42 -30.05
C GLU A 324 -9.64 3.77 -28.82
N VAL A 325 -9.85 4.37 -27.64
CA VAL A 325 -9.36 3.83 -26.36
C VAL A 325 -10.10 2.54 -26.01
N GLU A 326 -11.42 2.48 -26.19
CA GLU A 326 -12.22 1.27 -25.99
C GLU A 326 -11.80 0.16 -26.95
N ALA A 327 -11.58 0.48 -28.24
CA ALA A 327 -11.06 -0.50 -29.20
C ALA A 327 -9.64 -0.99 -28.84
N ALA A 328 -8.80 -0.15 -28.23
CA ALA A 328 -7.50 -0.57 -27.70
C ALA A 328 -7.62 -1.44 -26.45
N LEU A 329 -8.55 -1.12 -25.54
CA LEU A 329 -8.88 -1.93 -24.37
C LEU A 329 -9.40 -3.31 -24.78
N GLU A 330 -10.34 -3.39 -25.73
CA GLU A 330 -10.93 -4.64 -26.22
C GLU A 330 -9.87 -5.58 -26.82
N ARG A 331 -8.88 -5.03 -27.53
CA ARG A 331 -7.78 -5.81 -28.10
C ARG A 331 -6.86 -6.41 -27.04
N MET A 332 -6.74 -5.78 -25.88
CA MET A 332 -5.77 -6.17 -24.84
C MET A 332 -6.37 -6.91 -23.66
N LEU A 333 -7.59 -6.56 -23.26
CA LEU A 333 -8.24 -7.03 -22.02
C LEU A 333 -9.53 -7.78 -22.36
N ALA A 334 -9.43 -8.80 -23.23
CA ALA A 334 -10.56 -9.60 -23.62
C ALA A 334 -11.24 -10.24 -22.39
N GLY A 335 -12.49 -9.88 -22.11
CA GLY A 335 -13.26 -10.39 -20.97
C GLY A 335 -13.27 -9.51 -19.72
N GLU A 336 -12.54 -8.39 -19.69
CA GLU A 336 -12.66 -7.40 -18.61
C GLU A 336 -13.76 -6.36 -18.89
N ASP A 337 -14.23 -5.66 -17.85
CA ASP A 337 -15.19 -4.57 -17.99
C ASP A 337 -14.51 -3.31 -18.58
N ILE A 338 -14.57 -3.23 -19.91
CA ILE A 338 -14.04 -2.11 -20.70
C ILE A 338 -14.61 -0.78 -20.26
N ARG A 339 -15.92 -0.73 -19.92
CA ARG A 339 -16.57 0.50 -19.48
C ARG A 339 -16.03 0.96 -18.13
N GLN A 340 -15.76 0.03 -17.22
CA GLN A 340 -15.15 0.34 -15.94
C GLN A 340 -13.73 0.90 -16.11
N LYS A 341 -12.91 0.31 -16.99
CA LYS A 341 -11.54 0.80 -17.29
C LYS A 341 -11.57 2.19 -17.92
N TRP A 342 -12.47 2.42 -18.87
CA TRP A 342 -12.71 3.74 -19.44
C TRP A 342 -13.11 4.76 -18.38
N LYS A 343 -14.12 4.44 -17.55
CA LYS A 343 -14.58 5.29 -16.45
C LYS A 343 -13.43 5.60 -15.48
N ALA A 344 -12.56 4.63 -15.18
CA ALA A 344 -11.40 4.84 -14.32
C ALA A 344 -10.39 5.82 -14.94
N LEU A 345 -10.04 5.66 -16.23
CA LEU A 345 -9.16 6.59 -16.96
C LEU A 345 -9.75 8.00 -17.01
N LYS A 346 -11.02 8.11 -17.37
CA LYS A 346 -11.74 9.39 -17.50
C LYS A 346 -11.92 10.08 -16.14
N SER A 347 -12.25 9.31 -15.11
CA SER A 347 -12.35 9.83 -13.74
C SER A 347 -11.00 10.32 -13.22
N ALA A 348 -9.89 9.62 -13.53
CA ALA A 348 -8.56 10.06 -13.17
C ALA A 348 -8.16 11.35 -13.87
N GLU A 349 -8.50 11.50 -15.15
CA GLU A 349 -8.29 12.75 -15.89
C GLU A 349 -9.06 13.91 -15.23
N GLY A 350 -10.27 13.70 -14.73
CA GLY A 350 -11.01 14.70 -13.96
C GLY A 350 -11.60 15.84 -14.80
N ARG A 351 -11.80 15.64 -16.11
CA ARG A 351 -12.57 16.55 -16.98
C ARG A 351 -13.96 15.97 -17.27
N SER A 352 -14.93 16.32 -16.42
CA SER A 352 -16.31 15.83 -16.52
C SER A 352 -17.06 16.34 -17.76
N GLY A 353 -16.69 17.50 -18.30
CA GLY A 353 -17.37 18.13 -19.45
C GLY A 353 -17.08 17.53 -20.83
N GLU A 354 -16.13 16.61 -20.97
CA GLU A 354 -15.72 16.03 -22.26
C GLU A 354 -15.64 14.50 -22.18
N PHE A 355 -16.74 13.83 -21.85
CA PHE A 355 -16.75 12.39 -21.57
C PHE A 355 -16.36 11.51 -22.76
N ASP A 356 -16.41 12.01 -24.00
CA ASP A 356 -16.12 11.23 -25.22
C ASP A 356 -14.63 11.26 -25.66
N SER A 357 -13.75 11.80 -24.82
CA SER A 357 -12.32 11.91 -25.14
C SER A 357 -11.42 11.84 -23.91
N LEU A 358 -10.15 11.49 -24.12
CA LEU A 358 -9.14 11.31 -23.07
C LEU A 358 -7.87 12.12 -23.37
N ASP A 359 -7.50 13.03 -22.47
CA ASP A 359 -6.24 13.79 -22.54
C ASP A 359 -5.06 12.98 -21.96
N LEU A 360 -4.22 12.45 -22.86
CA LEU A 360 -3.06 11.64 -22.52
C LEU A 360 -1.96 12.44 -21.82
N TYR A 361 -1.80 13.74 -22.11
CA TYR A 361 -0.81 14.57 -21.45
C TYR A 361 -1.16 14.84 -19.98
N ARG A 362 -2.46 14.99 -19.69
CA ARG A 362 -2.93 15.09 -18.32
C ARG A 362 -2.71 13.79 -17.56
N LEU A 363 -3.04 12.64 -18.15
CA LEU A 363 -2.73 11.33 -17.55
C LEU A 363 -1.23 11.12 -17.33
N ASN A 364 -0.39 11.53 -18.28
CA ASN A 364 1.07 11.50 -18.16
C ASN A 364 1.53 12.33 -16.94
N SER A 365 0.96 13.52 -16.76
CA SER A 365 1.26 14.41 -15.64
C SER A 365 0.82 13.82 -14.30
N LEU A 366 -0.36 13.19 -14.25
CA LEU A 366 -0.87 12.49 -13.06
C LEU A 366 -0.02 11.27 -12.69
N MET A 367 0.47 10.53 -13.68
CA MET A 367 1.40 9.41 -13.47
C MET A 367 2.73 9.88 -12.89
N LYS A 368 3.33 10.93 -13.46
CA LYS A 368 4.56 11.55 -12.93
C LYS A 368 4.38 12.06 -11.50
N ALA A 369 3.20 12.60 -11.20
CA ALA A 369 2.82 13.04 -9.86
C ALA A 369 2.41 11.90 -8.89
N ARG A 370 2.42 10.63 -9.35
CA ARG A 370 1.92 9.45 -8.59
C ARG A 370 0.51 9.61 -8.04
N ALA A 371 -0.33 10.36 -8.76
CA ALA A 371 -1.68 10.73 -8.33
C ALA A 371 -2.78 9.80 -8.86
N LEU A 372 -2.43 8.74 -9.61
CA LEU A 372 -3.40 7.82 -10.21
C LEU A 372 -4.24 7.10 -9.14
N PRO A 373 -5.57 7.00 -9.31
CA PRO A 373 -6.43 6.23 -8.40
C PRO A 373 -6.10 4.74 -8.44
N LEU A 374 -6.41 4.01 -7.37
CA LEU A 374 -6.04 2.59 -7.23
C LEU A 374 -6.51 1.66 -8.36
N PRO A 375 -7.69 1.83 -8.98
CA PRO A 375 -8.07 1.03 -10.15
C PRO A 375 -7.10 1.14 -11.34
N LEU A 376 -6.29 2.20 -11.38
CA LEU A 376 -5.26 2.44 -12.38
C LEU A 376 -3.85 2.13 -11.87
N THR A 377 -3.70 1.51 -10.69
CA THR A 377 -2.41 1.08 -10.14
C THR A 377 -2.20 -0.42 -10.31
N GLU A 378 -0.95 -0.86 -10.42
CA GLU A 378 -0.61 -2.26 -10.63
C GLU A 378 -0.84 -3.10 -9.35
N PRO A 379 -1.70 -4.13 -9.35
CA PRO A 379 -1.92 -4.96 -8.17
C PRO A 379 -0.72 -5.89 -7.91
N ASP A 380 -0.70 -6.51 -6.72
CA ASP A 380 0.26 -7.58 -6.42
C ASP A 380 -0.27 -8.91 -6.99
N HIS A 381 0.43 -9.46 -7.99
CA HIS A 381 0.01 -10.66 -8.73
C HIS A 381 0.47 -11.99 -8.11
N SER A 382 1.24 -11.96 -7.03
CA SER A 382 1.71 -13.20 -6.39
C SER A 382 0.72 -13.72 -5.34
N SER A 383 0.56 -15.04 -5.30
CA SER A 383 -0.14 -15.73 -4.21
C SER A 383 0.65 -15.73 -2.90
N VAL A 384 1.96 -15.51 -2.94
CA VAL A 384 2.83 -15.37 -1.75
C VAL A 384 3.25 -13.92 -1.59
N ILE A 385 2.93 -13.32 -0.45
CA ILE A 385 3.24 -11.91 -0.16
C ILE A 385 4.16 -11.82 1.05
N VAL A 386 5.33 -11.21 0.88
CA VAL A 386 6.25 -10.90 1.98
C VAL A 386 6.06 -9.44 2.36
N SER A 387 5.71 -9.16 3.61
CA SER A 387 5.36 -7.81 4.06
C SER A 387 5.82 -7.58 5.49
N THR A 388 5.98 -6.31 5.87
CA THR A 388 5.94 -5.98 7.29
C THR A 388 4.50 -6.10 7.81
N ILE A 389 4.35 -6.34 9.12
CA ILE A 389 3.04 -6.41 9.78
C ILE A 389 2.25 -5.12 9.56
N HIS A 390 2.91 -3.96 9.67
CA HIS A 390 2.29 -2.64 9.44
C HIS A 390 1.72 -2.52 8.01
N ARG A 391 2.48 -2.91 6.98
CA ARG A 391 2.04 -2.82 5.57
C ARG A 391 0.97 -3.85 5.20
N ALA A 392 0.86 -4.92 5.98
CA ALA A 392 -0.19 -5.92 5.83
C ALA A 392 -1.50 -5.53 6.53
N LYS A 393 -1.55 -4.39 7.23
CA LYS A 393 -2.78 -3.92 7.86
C LYS A 393 -3.86 -3.68 6.80
N GLY A 394 -5.09 -4.13 7.09
CA GLY A 394 -6.22 -4.04 6.15
C GLY A 394 -6.21 -5.11 5.05
N LEU A 395 -5.16 -5.93 4.93
CA LEU A 395 -5.11 -7.06 4.01
C LEU A 395 -5.55 -8.36 4.69
N GLU A 396 -5.88 -9.35 3.87
CA GLU A 396 -6.36 -10.65 4.33
C GLU A 396 -5.70 -11.77 3.53
N PHE A 397 -5.33 -12.85 4.22
CA PHE A 397 -4.66 -14.00 3.64
C PHE A 397 -5.28 -15.29 4.16
N ASP A 398 -5.30 -16.34 3.35
CA ASP A 398 -5.77 -17.66 3.79
C ASP A 398 -4.78 -18.27 4.80
N THR A 399 -3.48 -18.13 4.53
CA THR A 399 -2.41 -18.61 5.41
C THR A 399 -1.45 -17.47 5.78
N VAL A 400 -1.03 -17.40 7.04
CA VAL A 400 -0.03 -16.44 7.53
C VAL A 400 1.11 -17.16 8.23
N PHE A 401 2.33 -16.89 7.80
CA PHE A 401 3.57 -17.22 8.50
C PHE A 401 4.05 -15.96 9.22
N ILE A 402 4.14 -16.01 10.54
CA ILE A 402 4.64 -14.93 11.37
C ILE A 402 6.10 -15.23 11.69
N LEU A 403 6.97 -14.35 11.24
CA LEU A 403 8.38 -14.47 11.50
C LEU A 403 8.69 -13.99 12.92
N GLU A 404 9.29 -14.88 13.72
CA GLU A 404 9.84 -14.51 15.01
C GLU A 404 10.94 -13.44 14.83
N PRO A 405 10.83 -12.30 15.52
CA PRO A 405 11.76 -11.21 15.35
C PRO A 405 13.15 -11.62 15.82
N ASN A 406 14.16 -11.39 14.99
CA ASN A 406 15.56 -11.67 15.37
C ASN A 406 16.13 -10.64 16.34
N TRP A 407 15.46 -9.51 16.47
CA TRP A 407 15.81 -8.41 17.36
C TRP A 407 14.55 -7.66 17.72
N LEU A 408 14.37 -7.39 19.02
CA LEU A 408 13.33 -6.51 19.54
C LEU A 408 14.03 -5.31 20.21
N PRO A 409 13.48 -4.09 20.09
CA PRO A 409 13.99 -2.96 20.85
C PRO A 409 13.91 -3.27 22.35
N PRO A 410 14.98 -3.07 23.13
CA PRO A 410 14.99 -3.41 24.56
C PRO A 410 13.98 -2.58 25.37
N ASP A 411 13.59 -1.40 24.86
CA ASP A 411 12.65 -0.47 25.48
C ASP A 411 11.28 -0.44 24.77
N GLU A 412 10.94 -1.46 23.97
CA GLU A 412 9.64 -1.54 23.30
C GLU A 412 8.51 -1.69 24.33
N ASP A 413 7.50 -0.80 24.26
CA ASP A 413 6.33 -0.86 25.10
C ASP A 413 5.53 -2.16 24.85
N SER A 414 5.12 -2.82 25.94
CA SER A 414 4.32 -4.05 25.91
C SER A 414 3.09 -3.96 25.02
N TRP A 415 2.34 -2.84 25.07
CA TRP A 415 1.16 -2.68 24.21
C TRP A 415 1.53 -2.55 22.73
N THR A 416 2.65 -1.92 22.40
CA THR A 416 3.15 -1.85 21.02
C THR A 416 3.41 -3.25 20.49
N ARG A 417 4.06 -4.12 21.28
CA ARG A 417 4.26 -5.52 20.93
C ARG A 417 2.93 -6.26 20.80
N VAL A 418 2.05 -6.15 21.79
CA VAL A 418 0.75 -6.86 21.80
C VAL A 418 -0.08 -6.49 20.57
N ARG A 419 -0.20 -5.21 20.25
CA ARG A 419 -0.94 -4.73 19.07
C ARG A 419 -0.32 -5.22 17.78
N ARG A 420 1.01 -5.16 17.64
CA ARG A 420 1.71 -5.66 16.44
C ARG A 420 1.40 -7.14 16.22
N GLU A 421 1.61 -7.99 17.22
CA GLU A 421 1.40 -9.44 17.08
C GLU A 421 -0.09 -9.76 16.85
N TYR A 422 -1.01 -9.10 17.57
CA TYR A 422 -2.45 -9.26 17.35
C TYR A 422 -2.86 -8.86 15.92
N VAL A 423 -2.31 -7.77 15.38
CA VAL A 423 -2.53 -7.38 13.99
C VAL A 423 -2.02 -8.47 13.04
N ALA A 424 -0.83 -9.01 13.25
CA ALA A 424 -0.27 -10.08 12.43
C ALA A 424 -1.16 -11.34 12.42
N LEU A 425 -1.55 -11.79 13.61
CA LEU A 425 -2.40 -12.96 13.82
C LEU A 425 -3.78 -12.81 13.17
N SER A 426 -4.38 -11.62 13.27
CA SER A 426 -5.72 -11.34 12.74
C SER A 426 -5.78 -11.13 11.22
N ARG A 427 -4.66 -11.26 10.50
CA ARG A 427 -4.64 -11.24 9.02
C ARG A 427 -5.03 -12.59 8.40
N ALA A 428 -4.92 -13.68 9.16
CA ALA A 428 -5.17 -15.03 8.67
C ALA A 428 -6.67 -15.38 8.68
N ARG A 429 -7.15 -16.02 7.61
CA ARG A 429 -8.50 -16.60 7.52
C ARG A 429 -8.51 -18.07 7.95
N ASP A 430 -7.53 -18.88 7.54
CA ASP A 430 -7.53 -20.33 7.75
C ASP A 430 -6.40 -20.83 8.66
N ARG A 431 -5.16 -20.41 8.40
CA ARG A 431 -3.97 -21.01 9.03
C ARG A 431 -2.98 -19.95 9.49
N ILE A 432 -2.40 -20.18 10.66
CA ILE A 432 -1.35 -19.36 11.26
C ILE A 432 -0.20 -20.30 11.61
N TYR A 433 1.02 -19.89 11.26
CA TYR A 433 2.26 -20.57 11.59
C TYR A 433 3.26 -19.58 12.17
N THR A 434 4.03 -20.00 13.16
CA THR A 434 5.24 -19.30 13.57
C THR A 434 6.43 -19.88 12.83
N CYS A 435 7.42 -19.04 12.53
CA CYS A 435 8.64 -19.47 11.87
C CYS A 435 9.81 -18.58 12.24
N ARG A 436 11.03 -19.04 11.94
CA ARG A 436 12.27 -18.33 12.24
C ARG A 436 13.21 -18.29 11.03
N LEU A 437 14.11 -17.31 11.02
CA LEU A 437 15.22 -17.28 10.09
C LEU A 437 16.46 -17.97 10.71
N PRO A 438 17.33 -18.57 9.88
CA PRO A 438 18.61 -19.09 10.36
C PRO A 438 19.48 -17.96 10.94
N LYS A 439 20.38 -18.29 11.87
CA LYS A 439 21.31 -17.29 12.44
C LYS A 439 22.28 -16.77 11.38
N PHE A 440 22.31 -15.46 11.16
CA PHE A 440 23.20 -14.82 10.20
C PHE A 440 24.46 -14.26 10.85
N LYS A 441 25.58 -14.34 10.11
CA LYS A 441 26.84 -13.65 10.48
C LYS A 441 26.88 -12.20 9.99
N THR A 442 25.83 -11.75 9.32
CA THR A 442 25.67 -10.42 8.73
C THR A 442 24.58 -9.64 9.46
N MET A 443 24.67 -8.32 9.42
CA MET A 443 23.63 -7.42 9.92
C MET A 443 23.16 -6.51 8.81
N ILE A 444 21.85 -6.26 8.76
CA ILE A 444 21.27 -5.25 7.86
C ILE A 444 21.04 -3.99 8.68
N THR A 445 21.60 -2.87 8.25
CA THR A 445 21.47 -1.57 8.92
C THR A 445 21.07 -0.50 7.91
N ALA A 446 20.32 0.50 8.35
CA ALA A 446 20.02 1.66 7.51
C ALA A 446 21.30 2.47 7.26
N ASP A 447 21.52 2.92 6.03
CA ASP A 447 22.56 3.88 5.68
C ASP A 447 21.90 5.21 5.30
N GLU A 448 21.84 6.14 6.26
CA GLU A 448 21.22 7.45 6.08
C GLU A 448 21.84 8.25 4.92
N ARG A 449 23.13 8.04 4.61
CA ARG A 449 23.80 8.78 3.52
C ARG A 449 23.34 8.33 2.15
N LEU A 450 22.99 7.06 2.01
CA LEU A 450 22.51 6.47 0.76
C LEU A 450 20.98 6.34 0.72
N GLY A 451 20.29 6.59 1.83
CA GLY A 451 18.84 6.48 1.97
C GLY A 451 18.31 5.06 1.78
N ARG A 452 19.10 4.04 2.13
CA ARG A 452 18.83 2.62 1.83
C ARG A 452 19.49 1.69 2.85
N PHE A 453 19.03 0.45 2.95
CA PHE A 453 19.67 -0.56 3.81
C PHE A 453 20.98 -1.08 3.22
N LYS A 454 21.90 -1.50 4.10
CA LYS A 454 23.13 -2.24 3.74
C LYS A 454 23.27 -3.49 4.56
N GLU A 455 23.74 -4.57 3.94
CA GLU A 455 24.13 -5.79 4.62
C GLU A 455 25.65 -5.76 4.88
N GLU A 456 26.04 -5.79 6.16
CA GLU A 456 27.43 -5.74 6.57
C GLU A 456 27.90 -7.06 7.21
N SER A 457 29.15 -7.42 6.96
CA SER A 457 29.85 -8.53 7.62
C SER A 457 31.07 -8.01 8.36
N TRP A 458 31.43 -8.67 9.46
CA TRP A 458 32.72 -8.47 10.11
C TRP A 458 33.87 -8.91 9.19
N SER A 459 34.95 -8.13 9.18
CA SER A 459 36.16 -8.46 8.44
C SER A 459 36.97 -9.53 9.19
N LEU A 460 37.27 -10.64 8.52
CA LEU A 460 38.19 -11.66 9.03
C LEU A 460 39.65 -11.18 9.06
N LYS A 461 40.00 -10.18 8.24
CA LYS A 461 41.39 -9.68 8.08
C LYS A 461 41.71 -8.46 8.96
N LYS A 462 40.70 -7.66 9.34
CA LYS A 462 40.88 -6.43 10.14
C LYS A 462 39.93 -6.41 11.32
N LYS A 463 40.47 -6.67 12.52
CA LYS A 463 39.69 -6.71 13.78
C LYS A 463 38.90 -5.41 13.96
N GLY A 464 37.60 -5.52 14.22
CA GLY A 464 36.71 -4.39 14.46
C GLY A 464 36.22 -3.65 13.21
N LYS A 465 36.67 -3.99 11.99
CA LYS A 465 36.14 -3.40 10.76
C LYS A 465 35.02 -4.24 10.18
N LYS A 466 33.94 -3.58 9.77
CA LYS A 466 32.86 -4.14 8.95
C LYS A 466 33.10 -3.82 7.48
N TRP A 467 32.52 -4.60 6.60
CA TRP A 467 32.48 -4.31 5.17
C TRP A 467 31.09 -4.63 4.62
N THR A 468 30.67 -3.84 3.63
CA THR A 468 29.37 -3.99 2.97
C THR A 468 29.42 -5.15 1.99
N ARG A 469 28.52 -6.12 2.15
CA ARG A 469 28.33 -7.28 1.28
C ARG A 469 27.32 -7.02 0.18
N ALA A 470 26.25 -6.33 0.54
CA ALA A 470 25.13 -6.03 -0.33
C ALA A 470 24.47 -4.76 0.17
N PHE A 471 23.64 -4.14 -0.65
CA PHE A 471 22.85 -2.98 -0.29
C PHE A 471 21.48 -3.04 -0.98
N GLU A 472 20.50 -2.38 -0.40
CA GLU A 472 19.13 -2.42 -0.90
C GLU A 472 19.03 -1.78 -2.29
N PHE A 473 18.36 -2.49 -3.18
CA PHE A 473 17.93 -2.02 -4.48
C PHE A 473 16.53 -1.40 -4.35
N LEU A 474 16.44 -0.09 -4.55
CA LEU A 474 15.22 0.69 -4.41
C LEU A 474 14.39 0.64 -5.70
N TYR A 475 13.08 0.92 -5.60
CA TYR A 475 12.22 1.00 -6.80
C TYR A 475 12.61 2.11 -7.78
N SER A 476 13.31 3.14 -7.29
CA SER A 476 13.87 4.25 -8.08
C SER A 476 15.24 3.94 -8.71
N ASP A 477 15.81 2.76 -8.42
CA ASP A 477 17.10 2.34 -8.97
C ASP A 477 16.97 1.75 -10.39
N VAL A 478 15.74 1.62 -10.91
CA VAL A 478 15.46 1.31 -12.32
C VAL A 478 15.33 2.61 -13.10
N GLU A 479 15.93 2.68 -14.28
CA GLU A 479 15.78 3.81 -15.20
C GLU A 479 14.35 3.90 -15.73
N THR A 480 13.75 5.09 -15.65
CA THR A 480 12.36 5.35 -16.08
C THR A 480 12.22 6.59 -16.96
N GLY A 481 13.30 7.34 -17.18
CA GLY A 481 13.31 8.57 -17.98
C GLY A 481 13.18 8.32 -19.48
N TYR A 482 13.62 7.15 -19.94
CA TYR A 482 13.51 6.70 -21.34
C TYR A 482 13.26 5.19 -21.40
N PRO A 483 12.68 4.68 -22.50
CA PRO A 483 12.51 3.24 -22.71
C PRO A 483 13.87 2.52 -22.78
N ALA A 484 14.02 1.44 -22.03
CA ALA A 484 15.27 0.69 -21.99
C ALA A 484 15.55 -0.05 -23.30
N SER A 485 16.81 -0.07 -23.69
CA SER A 485 17.38 -0.82 -24.82
C SER A 485 18.83 -1.16 -24.52
N SER A 486 19.43 -2.06 -25.30
CA SER A 486 20.87 -2.35 -25.30
C SER A 486 21.43 -2.29 -26.72
N HIS A 487 22.73 -2.53 -26.87
CA HIS A 487 23.39 -2.63 -28.18
C HIS A 487 22.84 -3.78 -29.06
N THR A 488 22.20 -4.79 -28.45
CA THR A 488 21.67 -5.99 -29.13
C THR A 488 20.15 -6.08 -29.13
N VAL A 489 19.47 -5.35 -28.24
CA VAL A 489 18.02 -5.46 -28.03
C VAL A 489 17.39 -4.07 -28.07
N ASP A 490 16.46 -3.86 -29.00
CA ASP A 490 15.75 -2.60 -29.12
C ASP A 490 14.64 -2.45 -28.06
N ALA A 491 14.17 -1.21 -27.87
CA ALA A 491 13.13 -0.93 -26.89
C ALA A 491 11.80 -1.66 -27.17
N PRO A 492 11.30 -1.78 -28.42
CA PRO A 492 10.10 -2.57 -28.71
C PRO A 492 10.21 -4.02 -28.24
N HIS A 493 11.36 -4.67 -28.40
CA HIS A 493 11.57 -6.03 -27.91
C HIS A 493 11.57 -6.11 -26.38
N VAL A 494 12.20 -5.15 -25.68
CA VAL A 494 12.12 -5.07 -24.20
C VAL A 494 10.67 -4.91 -23.75
N GLN A 495 9.89 -4.06 -24.42
CA GLN A 495 8.48 -3.87 -24.11
C GLN A 495 7.66 -5.14 -24.35
N GLN A 496 7.97 -5.93 -25.38
CA GLN A 496 7.32 -7.23 -25.61
C GLN A 496 7.66 -8.22 -24.50
N THR A 497 8.93 -8.32 -24.10
CA THR A 497 9.36 -9.14 -22.96
C THR A 497 8.61 -8.76 -21.69
N LEU A 498 8.60 -7.47 -21.35
CA LEU A 498 7.87 -6.96 -20.19
C LEU A 498 6.36 -7.25 -20.27
N ARG A 499 5.77 -7.22 -21.47
CA ARG A 499 4.35 -7.58 -21.73
C ARG A 499 4.05 -9.07 -21.69
N SER A 500 5.04 -9.96 -21.79
CA SER A 500 4.85 -11.41 -21.68
C SER A 500 5.24 -11.99 -20.32
N LEU A 501 5.76 -11.18 -19.39
CA LEU A 501 6.12 -11.64 -18.05
C LEU A 501 4.87 -11.81 -17.20
N ASP A 502 4.36 -13.03 -17.12
CA ASP A 502 3.16 -13.32 -16.32
C ASP A 502 3.50 -13.70 -14.87
N GLN A 503 4.77 -13.99 -14.59
CA GLN A 503 5.25 -14.40 -13.27
C GLN A 503 6.12 -13.33 -12.61
N VAL A 504 5.70 -12.87 -11.43
CA VAL A 504 6.51 -12.05 -10.51
C VAL A 504 7.22 -12.94 -9.49
N GLY A 505 8.22 -12.39 -8.80
CA GLY A 505 9.06 -13.12 -7.85
C GLY A 505 10.22 -13.87 -8.50
N ILE A 506 10.47 -13.63 -9.79
CA ILE A 506 11.60 -14.23 -10.52
C ILE A 506 12.92 -13.53 -10.20
N ARG A 507 14.02 -14.27 -10.37
CA ARG A 507 15.38 -13.74 -10.26
C ARG A 507 15.66 -12.73 -11.34
N VAL A 508 16.27 -11.62 -10.90
CA VAL A 508 16.86 -10.63 -11.79
C VAL A 508 18.34 -10.53 -11.47
N TYR A 509 19.14 -10.36 -12.51
CA TYR A 509 20.56 -10.06 -12.43
C TYR A 509 20.79 -8.66 -13.00
N ALA A 510 21.74 -7.92 -12.42
CA ALA A 510 22.25 -6.71 -13.05
C ALA A 510 23.61 -7.04 -13.66
N GLU A 511 23.69 -7.05 -14.99
CA GLU A 511 24.90 -7.34 -15.75
C GLU A 511 25.52 -6.06 -16.27
N LEU A 512 26.84 -5.90 -16.13
CA LEU A 512 27.54 -4.69 -16.50
C LEU A 512 27.39 -4.41 -18.00
N ASP A 513 26.89 -3.23 -18.34
CA ASP A 513 26.87 -2.76 -19.72
C ASP A 513 28.22 -2.12 -20.06
N GLU A 514 29.11 -2.88 -20.72
CA GLU A 514 30.43 -2.35 -21.11
C GLU A 514 30.34 -1.15 -22.06
N THR A 515 29.24 -0.99 -22.80
CA THR A 515 29.10 0.08 -23.79
C THR A 515 28.76 1.43 -23.15
N GLU A 516 27.96 1.40 -22.09
CA GLU A 516 27.46 2.59 -21.39
C GLU A 516 28.22 2.87 -20.08
N SER A 517 29.05 1.94 -19.63
CA SER A 517 29.83 2.04 -18.40
C SER A 517 31.12 2.83 -18.58
N THR A 518 31.46 3.66 -17.59
CA THR A 518 32.79 4.28 -17.44
C THR A 518 33.46 3.80 -16.15
N ASP A 519 34.77 4.01 -15.96
CA ASP A 519 35.47 3.57 -14.73
C ASP A 519 34.86 4.15 -13.43
N ASP A 520 34.28 5.36 -13.53
CA ASP A 520 33.68 6.06 -12.40
C ASP A 520 32.15 5.90 -12.32
N CYS A 521 31.50 5.34 -13.34
CA CYS A 521 30.04 5.19 -13.39
C CYS A 521 29.65 3.84 -14.03
N PRO A 522 29.43 2.79 -13.21
CA PRO A 522 28.93 1.49 -13.67
C PRO A 522 27.44 1.48 -13.92
N SER A 523 27.07 1.22 -15.17
CA SER A 523 25.68 1.01 -15.59
C SER A 523 25.43 -0.47 -15.86
N PHE A 524 24.27 -0.96 -15.44
CA PHE A 524 23.94 -2.38 -15.53
C PHE A 524 22.62 -2.58 -16.28
N LEU A 525 22.59 -3.60 -17.14
CA LEU A 525 21.38 -4.14 -17.75
C LEU A 525 20.72 -5.11 -16.76
N LEU A 526 19.40 -5.00 -16.64
CA LEU A 526 18.59 -5.85 -15.78
C LEU A 526 18.06 -7.01 -16.62
N VAL A 527 18.45 -8.24 -16.30
CA VAL A 527 18.12 -9.43 -17.11
C VAL A 527 17.52 -10.55 -16.27
N THR A 528 16.68 -11.38 -16.89
CA THR A 528 16.18 -12.62 -16.28
C THR A 528 17.27 -13.69 -16.25
N GLN A 529 17.01 -14.79 -15.53
CA GLN A 529 17.89 -15.97 -15.55
C GLN A 529 18.09 -16.54 -16.97
N ASP A 530 17.10 -16.41 -17.85
CA ASP A 530 17.14 -16.83 -19.26
C ASP A 530 17.69 -15.74 -20.19
N GLN A 531 18.39 -14.74 -19.65
CA GLN A 531 19.07 -13.67 -20.40
C GLN A 531 18.12 -12.75 -21.19
N GLN A 532 16.86 -12.65 -20.77
CA GLN A 532 15.92 -11.69 -21.36
C GLN A 532 16.09 -10.31 -20.73
N LEU A 533 16.28 -9.29 -21.57
CA LEU A 533 16.43 -7.90 -21.11
C LEU A 533 15.11 -7.34 -20.58
N LEU A 534 15.15 -6.82 -19.35
CA LEU A 534 14.02 -6.21 -18.65
C LEU A 534 14.13 -4.68 -18.59
N GLY A 535 15.34 -4.16 -18.44
CA GLY A 535 15.57 -2.74 -18.20
C GLY A 535 17.04 -2.42 -17.95
N ARG A 536 17.30 -1.24 -17.37
CA ARG A 536 18.64 -0.84 -16.91
C ARG A 536 18.58 -0.11 -15.57
N THR A 537 19.72 -0.05 -14.89
CA THR A 537 19.87 0.71 -13.65
C THR A 537 19.85 2.21 -13.90
N SER A 538 19.40 2.99 -12.92
CA SER A 538 19.42 4.45 -12.96
C SER A 538 20.77 5.00 -12.55
N ALA A 539 21.09 6.21 -12.99
CA ALA A 539 22.34 6.89 -12.60
C ALA A 539 22.50 7.06 -11.07
N ALA A 540 21.39 7.13 -10.33
CA ALA A 540 21.40 7.19 -8.87
C ALA A 540 21.91 5.88 -8.25
N PHE A 541 21.46 4.74 -8.79
CA PHE A 541 21.98 3.42 -8.40
C PHE A 541 23.46 3.29 -8.75
N ASP A 542 23.84 3.64 -9.98
CA ASP A 542 25.20 3.55 -10.49
C ASP A 542 26.18 4.34 -9.59
N SER A 543 25.79 5.55 -9.18
CA SER A 543 26.54 6.37 -8.21
C SER A 543 26.61 5.75 -6.82
N ALA A 544 25.50 5.20 -6.31
CA ALA A 544 25.45 4.54 -5.01
C ALA A 544 26.31 3.26 -4.99
N PHE A 545 26.29 2.50 -6.08
CA PHE A 545 27.12 1.32 -6.28
C PHE A 545 28.59 1.69 -6.29
N GLN A 546 28.99 2.71 -7.06
CA GLN A 546 30.39 3.18 -7.11
C GLN A 546 30.87 3.65 -5.73
N LYS A 547 30.07 4.42 -5.00
CA LYS A 547 30.40 4.88 -3.65
C LYS A 547 30.60 3.73 -2.66
N THR A 548 29.86 2.64 -2.82
CA THR A 548 29.85 1.51 -1.89
C THR A 548 30.90 0.46 -2.23
N PHE A 549 31.11 0.18 -3.51
CA PHE A 549 31.92 -0.93 -4.02
C PHE A 549 33.09 -0.51 -4.91
N GLY A 550 33.29 0.79 -5.17
CA GLY A 550 34.40 1.28 -5.99
C GLY A 550 35.81 1.02 -5.43
N TRP A 551 35.91 0.52 -4.19
CA TRP A 551 37.17 0.03 -3.61
C TRP A 551 37.55 -1.38 -4.07
N LEU A 552 36.64 -2.11 -4.74
CA LEU A 552 36.93 -3.43 -5.28
C LEU A 552 37.95 -3.32 -6.40
N LYS A 553 39.01 -4.13 -6.33
CA LYS A 553 40.12 -4.08 -7.29
C LYS A 553 39.69 -4.47 -8.70
N ASN A 554 38.76 -5.43 -8.80
CA ASN A 554 38.11 -5.82 -10.04
C ASN A 554 36.66 -5.37 -9.97
N ARG A 555 36.18 -4.79 -11.07
CA ARG A 555 34.81 -4.33 -11.20
C ARG A 555 33.87 -5.54 -11.30
N PRO A 556 32.85 -5.66 -10.43
CA PRO A 556 31.85 -6.71 -10.57
C PRO A 556 31.11 -6.59 -11.90
N THR A 557 31.06 -7.69 -12.65
CA THR A 557 30.31 -7.77 -13.91
C THR A 557 28.86 -8.20 -13.71
N VAL A 558 28.57 -8.84 -12.57
CA VAL A 558 27.23 -9.33 -12.23
C VAL A 558 26.87 -8.91 -10.81
N ILE A 559 25.62 -8.48 -10.64
CA ILE A 559 24.97 -8.23 -9.36
C ILE A 559 23.80 -9.19 -9.23
N ASP A 560 23.75 -9.94 -8.13
CA ASP A 560 22.64 -10.84 -7.80
C ASP A 560 21.82 -10.34 -6.60
N GLY A 561 20.85 -11.15 -6.17
CA GLY A 561 19.99 -10.85 -5.03
C GLY A 561 18.82 -9.91 -5.36
N LEU A 562 18.51 -9.73 -6.64
CA LEU A 562 17.40 -8.92 -7.12
C LEU A 562 16.20 -9.80 -7.51
N THR A 563 15.00 -9.26 -7.28
CA THR A 563 13.72 -9.92 -7.54
C THR A 563 12.79 -8.99 -8.30
N LEU A 564 12.17 -9.48 -9.37
CA LEU A 564 11.09 -8.76 -10.06
C LEU A 564 9.82 -8.81 -9.20
N VAL A 565 9.30 -7.65 -8.80
CA VAL A 565 8.10 -7.54 -7.94
C VAL A 565 6.85 -7.26 -8.77
N SER A 566 6.97 -6.41 -9.78
CA SER A 566 5.88 -6.06 -10.70
C SER A 566 6.44 -5.50 -12.01
N VAL A 567 5.57 -5.38 -13.01
CA VAL A 567 5.84 -4.61 -14.23
C VAL A 567 4.81 -3.48 -14.26
N GLU A 568 5.26 -2.25 -14.47
CA GLU A 568 4.41 -1.07 -14.33
C GLU A 568 4.51 -0.15 -15.54
N THR A 569 3.48 0.64 -15.75
CA THR A 569 3.49 1.75 -16.69
C THR A 569 4.18 2.96 -16.07
N VAL A 570 5.09 3.58 -16.83
CA VAL A 570 5.63 4.91 -16.56
C VAL A 570 5.25 5.87 -17.67
N ALA A 571 5.28 7.15 -17.33
CA ALA A 571 5.02 8.23 -18.26
C ALA A 571 6.25 9.14 -18.32
N GLY A 572 6.74 9.41 -19.53
CA GLY A 572 7.92 10.26 -19.74
C GLY A 572 7.70 11.31 -20.82
N ASP A 573 8.76 11.76 -21.46
CA ASP A 573 8.67 12.63 -22.64
C ASP A 573 8.27 11.77 -23.86
N TYR A 574 7.25 12.20 -24.61
CA TYR A 574 6.80 11.49 -25.81
C TYR A 574 7.90 11.41 -26.88
N ARG A 575 8.86 12.34 -26.87
CA ARG A 575 10.00 12.32 -27.80
C ARG A 575 10.91 11.13 -27.55
N GLU A 576 11.04 10.70 -26.29
CA GLU A 576 11.82 9.51 -25.94
C GLU A 576 11.11 8.24 -26.39
N SER A 577 9.78 8.15 -26.23
CA SER A 577 9.01 7.01 -26.74
C SER A 577 9.00 6.96 -28.26
N GLU A 578 8.93 8.11 -28.94
CA GLU A 578 8.97 8.20 -30.40
C GLU A 578 10.33 7.78 -30.96
N ARG A 579 11.43 8.28 -30.38
CA ARG A 579 12.81 7.87 -30.72
C ARG A 579 13.04 6.37 -30.53
N ALA A 580 12.42 5.80 -29.50
CA ALA A 580 12.47 4.37 -29.18
C ALA A 580 11.52 3.52 -30.03
N GLY A 581 10.71 4.11 -30.92
CA GLY A 581 9.78 3.38 -31.78
C GLY A 581 8.53 2.84 -31.07
N LEU A 582 8.15 3.41 -29.92
CA LEU A 582 7.01 2.99 -29.10
C LEU A 582 5.73 3.81 -29.30
N GLY A 583 5.79 4.85 -30.13
CA GLY A 583 4.68 5.79 -30.38
C GLY A 583 4.86 7.13 -29.65
N SER A 584 3.90 8.03 -29.84
CA SER A 584 3.95 9.43 -29.37
C SER A 584 3.10 9.71 -28.13
N SER A 585 2.60 8.67 -27.46
CA SER A 585 1.81 8.81 -26.23
C SER A 585 2.66 9.12 -24.98
N GLY A 586 3.94 8.76 -24.99
CA GLY A 586 4.84 8.91 -23.85
C GLY A 586 4.61 7.92 -22.71
N PHE A 587 4.00 6.76 -22.95
CA PHE A 587 3.83 5.67 -21.98
C PHE A 587 4.62 4.41 -22.38
N TRP A 588 5.30 3.80 -21.42
CA TRP A 588 5.98 2.51 -21.62
C TRP A 588 6.06 1.73 -20.31
N LEU A 589 6.44 0.45 -20.40
CA LEU A 589 6.63 -0.44 -19.28
C LEU A 589 8.04 -0.39 -18.72
N VAL A 590 8.14 -0.55 -17.41
CA VAL A 590 9.39 -0.77 -16.67
C VAL A 590 9.24 -1.89 -15.66
N PRO A 591 10.31 -2.65 -15.38
CA PRO A 591 10.30 -3.60 -14.27
C PRO A 591 10.40 -2.86 -12.94
N ARG A 592 9.74 -3.38 -11.90
CA ARG A 592 9.98 -2.99 -10.52
C ARG A 592 10.73 -4.09 -9.82
N ILE A 593 11.88 -3.73 -9.29
CA ILE A 593 12.83 -4.66 -8.70
C ILE A 593 13.07 -4.26 -7.25
N THR A 594 13.24 -5.26 -6.40
CA THR A 594 13.70 -5.10 -5.03
C THR A 594 14.69 -6.19 -4.66
N GLY A 595 15.40 -6.00 -3.56
CA GLY A 595 16.29 -7.00 -3.01
C GLY A 595 17.56 -6.40 -2.44
N LEU A 596 18.51 -7.27 -2.12
CA LEU A 596 19.84 -6.90 -1.66
C LEU A 596 20.79 -7.10 -2.83
N ALA A 597 21.10 -6.01 -3.54
CA ALA A 597 22.07 -5.97 -4.62
C ALA A 597 23.44 -6.38 -4.07
N ARG A 598 23.86 -7.59 -4.44
CA ARG A 598 25.14 -8.16 -4.03
C ARG A 598 26.02 -8.32 -5.27
N PRO A 599 27.18 -7.63 -5.34
CA PRO A 599 28.13 -7.89 -6.41
C PRO A 599 28.65 -9.32 -6.32
N ASP A 600 28.67 -10.03 -7.44
CA ASP A 600 29.36 -11.31 -7.52
C ASP A 600 30.87 -11.05 -7.43
N LEU A 601 31.48 -11.66 -6.41
CA LEU A 601 32.91 -11.57 -6.16
C LEU A 601 33.65 -12.81 -6.67
N ASN A 602 32.96 -13.77 -7.30
CA ASN A 602 33.57 -14.97 -7.88
C ASN A 602 33.90 -14.82 -9.37
N THR A 603 33.39 -13.79 -10.04
CA THR A 603 33.78 -13.38 -11.41
C THR A 603 35.17 -12.71 -11.46
N ILE A 604 36.07 -13.09 -10.54
CA ILE A 604 37.44 -12.57 -10.38
C ILE A 604 38.44 -13.33 -11.25
#